data_AF-A0AAD8HDJ0-F1
#
_entry.id   AF-A0AAD8HDJ0-F1
#
_cell.length_a   1.000
_cell.length_b   1.000
_cell.length_c   1.000
_cell.angle_alpha   90.00
_cell.angle_beta   90.00
_cell.angle_gamma   90.00
#
_symmetry.space_group_name_H-M   'P 1'
#
loop_
_entity.id
_entity.type
_entity.pdbx_description
1 polymer ?
#
loop_
_entity_poly.entity_id
_entity_poly.type
_entity_poly.pdbx_seq_one_letter_code
_entity_poly.pdbx_strand_id
1 'polypeptide(L)'
;MGIVTSFQNILDNIFLPLFEVTVDPESHPQLHIFLKQVVGLNLVDDESKPERRPTKHMPTPAQWTNIFNPAFLYYVYYCYANLYTLNKLRESKGMTTIRFRPHAGEAGDVDHLASTFLTCQNIGHGINLRKSPVLQYLYYLSQIGLAMSPLSNNSLFLDYHRNPLPIFFLRGLNVSLSTDDPLQIHLTKEPRCFKILVLLQTTPLTSIK
;
A
#
# COMPACT_ATOMS: atom_id res chain seq x y z
N MET A 1 10.55 20.03 11.47
CA MET A 1 10.57 19.81 12.94
C MET A 1 11.74 18.90 13.27
N GLY A 2 12.91 19.43 13.65
CA GLY A 2 14.21 18.74 13.74
C GLY A 2 14.36 17.58 14.74
N ILE A 3 13.31 16.77 14.92
CA ILE A 3 13.24 15.55 15.73
C ILE A 3 13.87 14.36 14.98
N VAL A 4 13.76 14.35 13.65
CA VAL A 4 14.34 13.35 12.75
C VAL A 4 15.48 14.00 11.99
N THR A 5 16.68 13.45 12.09
CA THR A 5 17.90 14.00 11.45
C THR A 5 18.31 13.25 10.19
N SER A 6 17.83 12.02 10.02
CA SER A 6 18.06 11.20 8.83
C SER A 6 16.88 10.26 8.57
N PHE A 7 16.80 9.73 7.35
CA PHE A 7 15.82 8.69 7.02
C PHE A 7 15.98 7.44 7.89
N GLN A 8 17.21 7.13 8.33
CA GLN A 8 17.48 6.01 9.24
C GLN A 8 16.67 6.12 10.53
N ASN A 9 16.50 7.31 11.10
CA ASN A 9 15.73 7.44 12.35
C ASN A 9 14.26 7.07 12.16
N ILE A 10 13.69 7.28 10.96
CA ILE A 10 12.33 6.83 10.64
C ILE A 10 12.28 5.31 10.64
N LEU A 11 13.26 4.66 10.01
CA LEU A 11 13.35 3.19 9.99
C LEU A 11 13.55 2.62 11.40
N ASP A 12 14.42 3.23 12.21
CA ASP A 12 14.68 2.81 13.58
C ASP A 12 13.42 2.90 14.43
N ASN A 13 12.70 4.02 14.36
CA ASN A 13 11.46 4.23 15.12
C ASN A 13 10.36 3.22 14.78
N ILE A 14 10.36 2.66 13.57
CA ILE A 14 9.38 1.67 13.13
C ILE A 14 9.87 0.25 13.44
N PHE A 15 11.07 -0.10 12.98
CA PHE A 15 11.51 -1.49 12.94
C PHE A 15 12.28 -1.93 14.17
N LEU A 16 13.02 -1.05 14.84
CA LEU A 16 13.82 -1.46 16.01
C LEU A 16 12.93 -2.01 17.14
N PRO A 17 11.83 -1.34 17.56
CA PRO A 17 10.93 -1.91 18.57
C PRO A 17 10.28 -3.23 18.14
N LEU A 18 10.04 -3.40 16.83
CA LEU A 18 9.46 -4.64 16.27
C LEU A 18 10.45 -5.80 16.31
N PHE A 19 11.74 -5.53 16.08
CA PHE A 19 12.79 -6.53 16.24
C PHE A 19 13.00 -6.89 17.71
N GLU A 20 13.09 -5.91 18.60
CA GLU A 20 13.26 -6.12 20.04
C GLU A 20 12.14 -7.00 20.62
N VAL A 21 10.87 -6.67 20.38
CA VAL A 21 9.73 -7.47 20.85
C VAL A 21 9.64 -8.85 20.21
N THR A 22 10.21 -9.03 19.01
CA THR A 22 10.26 -10.33 18.35
C THR A 22 11.38 -11.21 18.94
N VAL A 23 12.51 -10.61 19.30
CA VAL A 23 13.61 -11.31 19.98
C VAL A 23 13.17 -11.71 21.38
N ASP A 24 12.64 -10.76 22.15
CA ASP A 24 12.16 -10.93 23.51
C ASP A 24 10.75 -10.30 23.69
N PRO A 25 9.68 -11.13 23.72
CA PRO A 25 8.32 -10.66 23.97
C PRO A 25 8.11 -9.91 25.29
N GLU A 26 8.94 -10.16 26.30
CA GLU A 26 8.82 -9.51 27.62
C GLU A 26 9.33 -8.06 27.61
N SER A 27 10.21 -7.71 26.65
CA SER A 27 10.67 -6.32 26.46
C SER A 27 9.52 -5.34 26.19
N HIS A 28 8.50 -5.79 25.45
CA HIS A 28 7.34 -4.98 25.07
C HIS A 28 6.05 -5.83 25.06
N PRO A 29 5.50 -6.21 26.22
CA PRO A 29 4.45 -7.22 26.32
C PRO A 29 3.14 -6.78 25.65
N GLN A 30 2.79 -5.49 25.76
CA GLN A 30 1.61 -4.93 25.10
C GLN A 30 1.75 -4.92 23.58
N LEU A 31 2.94 -4.56 23.08
CA LEU A 31 3.24 -4.57 21.66
C LEU A 31 3.19 -6.01 21.11
N HIS A 32 3.73 -6.98 21.85
CA HIS A 32 3.66 -8.39 21.45
C HIS A 32 2.21 -8.87 21.24
N ILE A 33 1.32 -8.53 22.17
CA ILE A 33 -0.11 -8.86 22.08
C ILE A 33 -0.74 -8.14 20.88
N PHE A 34 -0.46 -6.86 20.70
CA PHE A 34 -0.96 -6.07 19.57
C PHE A 34 -0.55 -6.68 18.22
N LEU A 35 0.70 -7.12 18.08
CA LEU A 35 1.22 -7.71 16.84
C LEU A 35 0.56 -9.06 16.48
N LYS A 36 -0.18 -9.70 17.39
CA LYS A 36 -1.03 -10.85 17.04
C LYS A 36 -2.24 -10.45 16.19
N GLN A 37 -2.65 -9.18 16.26
CA GLN A 37 -3.78 -8.63 15.51
C GLN A 37 -3.34 -7.86 14.26
N VAL A 38 -2.08 -7.43 14.19
CA VAL A 38 -1.55 -6.72 13.02
C VAL A 38 -1.37 -7.69 11.86
N VAL A 39 -2.03 -7.39 10.73
CA VAL A 39 -2.00 -8.23 9.52
C VAL A 39 -1.20 -7.62 8.37
N GLY A 40 -0.91 -6.33 8.42
CA GLY A 40 -0.17 -5.67 7.35
C GLY A 40 0.35 -4.29 7.70
N LEU A 41 1.36 -3.87 6.95
CA LEU A 41 1.96 -2.55 6.96
C LEU A 41 1.60 -1.86 5.66
N ASN A 42 1.00 -0.67 5.77
CA ASN A 42 0.58 0.16 4.66
C ASN A 42 1.34 1.48 4.70
N LEU A 43 1.95 1.87 3.58
CA LEU A 43 2.59 3.18 3.39
C LEU A 43 1.66 4.08 2.59
N VAL A 44 1.54 5.34 3.03
CA VAL A 44 0.66 6.34 2.45
C VAL A 44 1.36 7.69 2.40
N ASP A 45 1.11 8.46 1.34
CA ASP A 45 1.30 9.92 1.21
C ASP A 45 0.54 10.35 -0.06
N ASP A 46 0.47 11.64 -0.33
CA ASP A 46 0.00 12.19 -1.60
C ASP A 46 0.97 11.81 -2.74
N GLU A 47 0.61 10.77 -3.49
CA GLU A 47 1.37 10.24 -4.62
C GLU A 47 1.55 11.25 -5.77
N SER A 48 0.76 12.34 -5.82
CA SER A 48 0.84 13.34 -6.89
C SER A 48 2.03 14.29 -6.73
N LYS A 49 2.65 14.33 -5.54
CA LYS A 49 3.80 15.20 -5.27
C LYS A 49 4.98 14.83 -6.19
N PRO A 50 5.63 15.82 -6.83
CA PRO A 50 6.81 15.56 -7.63
C PRO A 50 7.93 14.96 -6.78
N GLU A 51 8.50 13.87 -7.26
CA GLU A 51 9.64 13.20 -6.65
C GLU A 51 10.80 13.04 -7.63
N ARG A 52 12.02 12.93 -7.10
CA ARG A 52 13.20 12.65 -7.91
C ARG A 52 13.36 11.15 -8.06
N ARG A 53 13.25 10.63 -9.28
CA ARG A 53 13.46 9.20 -9.54
C ARG A 53 14.80 8.74 -8.97
N PRO A 54 14.83 7.63 -8.20
CA PRO A 54 16.08 7.10 -7.65
C PRO A 54 17.09 6.77 -8.74
N THR A 55 18.37 7.00 -8.44
CA THR A 55 19.49 6.53 -9.27
C THR A 55 20.14 5.31 -8.63
N LYS A 56 21.03 4.62 -9.37
CA LYS A 56 21.79 3.48 -8.83
C LYS A 56 22.65 3.84 -7.61
N HIS A 57 23.04 5.10 -7.47
CA HIS A 57 23.96 5.60 -6.44
C HIS A 57 23.25 6.46 -5.38
N MET A 58 22.05 6.06 -4.97
CA MET A 58 21.35 6.76 -3.89
C MET A 58 22.12 6.62 -2.56
N PRO A 59 22.13 7.67 -1.72
CA PRO A 59 22.76 7.61 -0.41
C PRO A 59 22.02 6.61 0.49
N THR A 60 22.71 6.08 1.50
CA THR A 60 22.11 5.17 2.48
C THR A 60 21.13 5.92 3.41
N PRO A 61 20.25 5.24 4.16
CA PRO A 61 19.26 5.89 5.02
C PRO A 61 19.89 6.84 6.05
N ALA A 62 21.05 6.46 6.59
CA ALA A 62 21.80 7.26 7.54
C ALA A 62 22.46 8.49 6.90
N GLN A 63 22.78 8.40 5.60
CA GLN A 63 23.33 9.50 4.82
C GLN A 63 22.24 10.41 4.22
N TRP A 64 20.98 9.98 4.24
CA TRP A 64 19.85 10.80 3.81
C TRP A 64 19.48 11.82 4.89
N THR A 65 20.26 12.89 4.98
CA THR A 65 20.10 13.99 5.96
C THR A 65 19.64 15.30 5.31
N ASN A 66 19.39 15.29 3.99
CA ASN A 66 18.94 16.46 3.27
C ASN A 66 17.47 16.79 3.57
N ILE A 67 17.04 17.99 3.20
CA ILE A 67 15.68 18.50 3.48
C ILE A 67 14.59 17.88 2.59
N PHE A 68 14.96 17.12 1.55
CA PHE A 68 14.01 16.57 0.60
C PHE A 68 13.52 15.20 1.06
N ASN A 69 12.23 14.94 0.82
CA ASN A 69 11.65 13.63 1.05
C ASN A 69 12.28 12.60 0.09
N PRO A 70 12.71 11.41 0.56
CA PRO A 70 13.08 10.33 -0.34
C PRO A 70 11.92 9.97 -1.28
N ALA A 71 12.25 9.50 -2.48
CA ALA A 71 11.24 9.01 -3.42
C ALA A 71 10.51 7.76 -2.87
N PHE A 72 9.28 7.53 -3.34
CA PHE A 72 8.45 6.40 -2.95
C PHE A 72 9.17 5.05 -3.06
N LEU A 73 9.91 4.83 -4.14
CA LEU A 73 10.69 3.60 -4.34
C LEU A 73 11.73 3.37 -3.24
N TYR A 74 12.31 4.45 -2.70
CA TYR A 74 13.27 4.39 -1.60
C TYR A 74 12.58 3.91 -0.31
N TYR A 75 11.40 4.46 0.00
CA TYR A 75 10.55 3.99 1.10
C TYR A 75 10.19 2.52 0.93
N VAL A 76 9.67 2.13 -0.23
CA VAL A 76 9.27 0.75 -0.52
C VAL A 76 10.42 -0.22 -0.32
N TYR A 77 11.62 0.10 -0.83
CA TYR A 77 12.79 -0.76 -0.70
C TYR A 77 13.19 -1.00 0.77
N TYR A 78 13.40 0.07 1.54
CA TYR A 78 13.87 -0.08 2.93
C TYR A 78 12.79 -0.62 3.85
N CYS A 79 11.53 -0.28 3.64
CA CYS A 79 10.42 -0.90 4.37
C CYS A 79 10.30 -2.40 4.03
N TYR A 80 10.39 -2.76 2.76
CA TYR A 80 10.37 -4.16 2.33
C TYR A 80 11.53 -4.95 2.95
N ALA A 81 12.77 -4.46 2.85
CA ALA A 81 13.95 -5.18 3.33
C ALA A 81 13.89 -5.45 4.85
N ASN A 82 13.49 -4.45 5.63
CA ASN A 82 13.32 -4.60 7.08
C ASN A 82 12.16 -5.53 7.40
N LEU A 83 11.00 -5.34 6.77
CA LEU A 83 9.81 -6.15 7.01
C LEU A 83 10.01 -7.62 6.60
N TYR A 84 10.71 -7.87 5.50
CA TYR A 84 11.07 -9.22 5.06
C TYR A 84 11.94 -9.93 6.10
N THR A 85 13.01 -9.26 6.57
CA THR A 85 13.92 -9.79 7.58
C THR A 85 13.19 -10.04 8.91
N LEU A 86 12.37 -9.08 9.34
CA LEU A 86 11.52 -9.20 10.53
C LEU A 86 10.57 -10.39 10.40
N ASN A 87 9.88 -10.53 9.27
CA ASN A 87 8.95 -11.63 9.06
C ASN A 87 9.65 -12.99 9.05
N LYS A 88 10.86 -13.09 8.50
CA LYS A 88 11.65 -14.33 8.55
C LYS A 88 12.03 -14.70 9.98
N LEU A 89 12.40 -13.71 10.80
CA LEU A 89 12.65 -13.93 12.22
C LEU A 89 11.39 -14.35 12.97
N ARG A 90 10.27 -13.66 12.75
CA ARG A 90 8.97 -13.96 13.38
C ARG A 90 8.48 -15.36 13.00
N GLU A 91 8.59 -15.72 11.72
CA GLU A 91 8.28 -17.05 11.19
C GLU A 91 9.14 -18.14 11.88
N SER A 92 10.45 -17.91 12.02
CA SER A 92 11.34 -18.86 12.71
C SER A 92 10.98 -19.10 14.18
N LYS A 93 10.29 -18.15 14.81
CA LYS A 93 9.80 -18.23 16.20
C LYS A 93 8.33 -18.66 16.30
N GLY A 94 7.68 -19.02 15.18
CA GLY A 94 6.27 -19.39 15.15
C GLY A 94 5.30 -18.24 15.46
N MET A 95 5.73 -16.99 15.25
CA MET A 95 4.92 -15.78 15.48
C MET A 95 4.18 -15.33 14.22
N THR A 96 3.13 -14.52 14.39
CA THR A 96 2.37 -13.90 13.28
C THR A 96 3.27 -13.02 12.41
N THR A 97 3.09 -13.06 11.08
CA THR A 97 3.82 -12.19 10.14
C THR A 97 2.94 -11.05 9.62
N ILE A 98 3.58 -10.00 9.12
CA ILE A 98 2.94 -8.76 8.70
C ILE A 98 3.10 -8.62 7.19
N ARG A 99 1.99 -8.55 6.44
CA ARG A 99 2.04 -8.42 4.96
C ARG A 99 2.39 -6.98 4.56
N PHE A 100 3.10 -6.80 3.45
CA PHE A 100 3.38 -5.47 2.92
C PHE A 100 2.30 -5.07 1.90
N ARG A 101 1.59 -3.98 2.19
CA ARG A 101 0.33 -3.61 1.53
C ARG A 101 0.22 -2.09 1.29
N PRO A 102 1.17 -1.45 0.59
CA PRO A 102 1.18 0.01 0.43
C PRO A 102 0.05 0.53 -0.47
N HIS A 103 -0.25 1.82 -0.35
CA HIS A 103 -0.96 2.56 -1.40
C HIS A 103 0.00 2.81 -2.56
N ALA A 104 -0.44 2.52 -3.79
CA ALA A 104 0.36 2.76 -4.97
C ALA A 104 -0.49 2.93 -6.23
N GLY A 105 -0.12 3.92 -7.04
CA GLY A 105 -0.69 4.15 -8.35
C GLY A 105 -2.12 4.67 -8.31
N GLU A 106 -2.51 5.38 -7.26
CA GLU A 106 -3.64 6.30 -7.30
C GLU A 106 -3.31 7.50 -8.20
N ALA A 107 -2.13 8.09 -7.97
CA ALA A 107 -1.57 9.20 -8.71
C ALA A 107 -0.06 8.96 -8.93
N GLY A 108 0.71 10.01 -9.21
CA GLY A 108 2.16 9.88 -9.34
C GLY A 108 2.66 9.13 -10.58
N ASP A 109 3.89 8.63 -10.46
CA ASP A 109 4.63 7.94 -11.51
C ASP A 109 4.27 6.45 -11.60
N VAL A 110 4.37 5.88 -12.81
CA VAL A 110 4.12 4.45 -13.05
C VAL A 110 5.17 3.58 -12.33
N ASP A 111 6.34 4.13 -12.02
CA ASP A 111 7.40 3.42 -11.29
C ASP A 111 6.95 2.97 -9.88
N HIS A 112 5.95 3.61 -9.27
CA HIS A 112 5.34 3.15 -8.01
C HIS A 112 4.72 1.77 -8.13
N LEU A 113 4.09 1.48 -9.27
CA LEU A 113 3.50 0.18 -9.57
C LEU A 113 4.57 -0.85 -9.91
N ALA A 114 5.64 -0.44 -10.58
CA ALA A 114 6.76 -1.33 -10.87
C ALA A 114 7.48 -1.78 -9.59
N SER A 115 7.70 -0.88 -8.62
CA SER A 115 8.35 -1.24 -7.36
C SER A 115 7.45 -2.13 -6.49
N THR A 116 6.18 -1.77 -6.36
CA THR A 116 5.24 -2.56 -5.54
C THR A 116 4.91 -3.92 -6.15
N PHE A 117 4.95 -4.07 -7.47
CA PHE A 117 4.89 -5.37 -8.13
C PHE A 117 6.01 -6.32 -7.65
N LEU A 118 7.22 -5.79 -7.48
CA LEU A 118 8.39 -6.60 -7.10
C LEU A 118 8.42 -6.94 -5.60
N THR A 119 7.85 -6.09 -4.74
CA THR A 119 8.05 -6.18 -3.29
C THR A 119 6.80 -6.51 -2.47
N CYS A 120 5.60 -6.28 -3.01
CA CYS A 120 4.36 -6.27 -2.22
C CYS A 120 3.41 -7.40 -2.62
N GLN A 121 2.56 -7.84 -1.67
CA GLN A 121 1.58 -8.90 -1.93
C GLN A 121 0.23 -8.37 -2.44
N ASN A 122 -0.04 -7.09 -2.25
CA ASN A 122 -1.27 -6.40 -2.66
C ASN A 122 -1.03 -4.89 -2.50
N ILE A 123 -1.85 -4.09 -3.19
CA ILE A 123 -1.75 -2.64 -3.15
C ILE A 123 -3.13 -2.00 -2.97
N GLY A 124 -3.15 -0.82 -2.36
CA GLY A 124 -4.27 0.11 -2.46
C GLY A 124 -4.26 0.81 -3.82
N HIS A 125 -5.43 1.08 -4.38
CA HIS A 125 -5.66 1.78 -5.65
C HIS A 125 -5.23 1.00 -6.91
N GLY A 126 -4.07 1.27 -7.49
CA GLY A 126 -3.67 0.70 -8.79
C GLY A 126 -4.34 1.34 -10.01
N ILE A 127 -4.93 2.53 -9.90
CA ILE A 127 -5.59 3.25 -11.00
C ILE A 127 -4.66 3.43 -12.21
N ASN A 128 -3.41 3.81 -11.96
CA ASN A 128 -2.40 4.09 -12.97
C ASN A 128 -1.96 2.85 -13.76
N LEU A 129 -2.38 1.63 -13.40
CA LEU A 129 -2.23 0.45 -14.25
C LEU A 129 -2.93 0.63 -15.61
N ARG A 130 -3.90 1.56 -15.73
CA ARG A 130 -4.50 1.95 -17.01
C ARG A 130 -3.50 2.57 -18.00
N LYS A 131 -2.38 3.10 -17.51
CA LYS A 131 -1.35 3.81 -18.30
C LYS A 131 -0.23 2.88 -18.78
N SER A 132 -0.14 1.66 -18.24
CA SER A 132 0.90 0.69 -18.60
C SER A 132 0.30 -0.68 -18.88
N PRO A 133 0.10 -1.05 -20.16
CA PRO A 133 -0.40 -2.37 -20.53
C PRO A 133 0.46 -3.51 -20.00
N VAL A 134 1.79 -3.31 -19.97
CA VAL A 134 2.76 -4.32 -19.49
C VAL A 134 2.56 -4.59 -18.02
N LEU A 135 2.56 -3.56 -17.17
CA LEU A 135 2.36 -3.75 -15.73
C LEU A 135 0.97 -4.32 -15.44
N GLN A 136 -0.06 -3.83 -16.11
CA GLN A 136 -1.41 -4.37 -15.94
C GLN A 136 -1.47 -5.88 -16.22
N TYR A 137 -0.80 -6.32 -17.29
CA TYR A 137 -0.73 -7.74 -17.64
C TYR A 137 0.08 -8.54 -16.62
N LEU A 138 1.18 -7.99 -16.10
CA LEU A 138 1.96 -8.63 -15.04
C LEU A 138 1.14 -8.79 -13.75
N TYR A 139 0.40 -7.77 -13.32
CA TYR A 139 -0.51 -7.85 -12.16
C TYR A 139 -1.63 -8.88 -12.36
N TYR A 140 -2.13 -9.00 -13.60
CA TYR A 140 -3.07 -10.05 -13.96
C TYR A 140 -2.43 -11.44 -13.81
N LEU A 141 -1.25 -11.67 -14.37
CA LEU A 141 -0.58 -12.97 -14.30
C LEU A 141 -0.20 -13.37 -12.87
N SER A 142 0.31 -12.42 -12.09
CA SER A 142 0.73 -12.67 -10.69
C SER A 142 -0.43 -12.67 -9.70
N GLN A 143 -1.63 -12.28 -10.13
CA GLN A 143 -2.83 -12.16 -9.30
C GLN A 143 -2.61 -11.28 -8.05
N ILE A 144 -1.78 -10.23 -8.17
CA ILE A 144 -1.59 -9.24 -7.10
C ILE A 144 -2.90 -8.49 -6.87
N GLY A 145 -3.37 -8.50 -5.63
CA GLY A 145 -4.65 -7.92 -5.25
C GLY A 145 -4.64 -6.38 -5.29
N LEU A 146 -5.71 -5.80 -5.83
CA LEU A 146 -5.97 -4.37 -5.91
C LEU A 146 -7.16 -4.01 -5.01
N ALA A 147 -6.94 -3.24 -3.96
CA ALA A 147 -8.01 -2.67 -3.14
C ALA A 147 -8.39 -1.29 -3.68
N MET A 148 -9.48 -1.23 -4.44
CA MET A 148 -9.88 -0.05 -5.19
C MET A 148 -11.05 0.69 -4.53
N SER A 149 -10.95 2.01 -4.48
CA SER A 149 -11.95 2.89 -3.83
C SER A 149 -12.58 3.89 -4.83
N PRO A 150 -13.42 3.46 -5.81
CA PRO A 150 -13.89 4.35 -6.88
C PRO A 150 -14.57 5.65 -6.42
N LEU A 151 -15.37 5.59 -5.35
CA LEU A 151 -15.99 6.80 -4.78
C LEU A 151 -14.96 7.78 -4.20
N SER A 152 -13.90 7.28 -3.56
CA SER A 152 -12.81 8.13 -3.07
C SER A 152 -12.06 8.75 -4.22
N ASN A 153 -11.71 7.92 -5.22
CA ASN A 153 -10.98 8.38 -6.40
C ASN A 153 -11.76 9.46 -7.17
N ASN A 154 -13.09 9.37 -7.20
CA ASN A 154 -13.97 10.38 -7.79
C ASN A 154 -13.91 11.75 -7.09
N SER A 155 -13.73 11.77 -5.77
CA SER A 155 -13.66 13.02 -5.03
C SER A 155 -12.39 13.82 -5.30
N LEU A 156 -11.29 13.17 -5.74
CA LEU A 156 -9.96 13.80 -5.75
C LEU A 156 -9.21 13.71 -7.08
N PHE A 157 -9.26 12.58 -7.80
CA PHE A 157 -8.27 12.28 -8.85
C PHE A 157 -8.87 11.86 -10.18
N LEU A 158 -10.05 11.24 -10.20
CA LEU A 158 -10.59 10.62 -11.40
C LEU A 158 -12.11 10.48 -11.36
N ASP A 159 -12.79 11.10 -12.33
CA ASP A 159 -14.23 10.93 -12.57
C ASP A 159 -14.66 9.46 -12.46
N TYR A 160 -15.73 9.22 -11.72
CA TYR A 160 -16.29 7.91 -11.42
C TYR A 160 -16.47 7.03 -12.66
N HIS A 161 -17.00 7.58 -13.76
CA HIS A 161 -17.24 6.81 -14.99
C HIS A 161 -15.95 6.46 -15.73
N ARG A 162 -14.85 7.14 -15.41
CA ARG A 162 -13.51 6.88 -15.98
C ARG A 162 -12.67 5.97 -15.09
N ASN A 163 -13.21 5.51 -13.96
CA ASN A 163 -12.50 4.59 -13.05
C ASN A 163 -12.25 3.24 -13.73
N PRO A 164 -11.02 2.69 -13.70
CA PRO A 164 -10.70 1.47 -14.43
C PRO A 164 -11.18 0.19 -13.74
N LEU A 165 -11.75 0.25 -12.52
CA LEU A 165 -12.20 -0.92 -11.78
C LEU A 165 -13.08 -1.88 -12.60
N PRO A 166 -14.11 -1.43 -13.34
CA PRO A 166 -14.96 -2.35 -14.11
C PRO A 166 -14.17 -3.06 -15.21
N ILE A 167 -13.25 -2.35 -15.87
CA ILE A 167 -12.41 -2.93 -16.93
C ILE A 167 -11.41 -3.92 -16.32
N PHE A 168 -10.81 -3.61 -15.17
CA PHE A 168 -9.90 -4.52 -14.48
C PHE A 168 -10.61 -5.79 -14.03
N PHE A 169 -11.83 -5.68 -13.50
CA PHE A 169 -12.66 -6.82 -13.16
C PHE A 169 -12.97 -7.69 -14.38
N LEU A 170 -13.42 -7.09 -15.49
CA LEU A 170 -13.72 -7.81 -16.73
C LEU A 170 -12.49 -8.51 -17.34
N ARG A 171 -11.30 -7.96 -17.12
CA ARG A 171 -10.02 -8.55 -17.54
C ARG A 171 -9.51 -9.63 -16.58
N GLY A 172 -10.20 -9.89 -15.47
CA GLY A 172 -9.82 -10.91 -14.49
C GLY A 172 -8.67 -10.51 -13.58
N LEU A 173 -8.39 -9.21 -13.42
CA LEU A 173 -7.48 -8.76 -12.37
C LEU A 173 -8.13 -9.02 -11.01
N ASN A 174 -7.30 -9.33 -10.01
CA ASN A 174 -7.72 -9.57 -8.63
C ASN A 174 -8.11 -8.24 -7.95
N VAL A 175 -9.30 -7.73 -8.23
CA VAL A 175 -9.80 -6.47 -7.71
C VAL A 175 -10.76 -6.68 -6.54
N SER A 176 -10.72 -5.75 -5.59
CA SER A 176 -11.64 -5.69 -4.45
C SER A 176 -12.12 -4.25 -4.23
N LEU A 177 -13.31 -4.11 -3.65
CA LEU A 177 -13.87 -2.80 -3.31
C LEU A 177 -13.48 -2.40 -1.89
N SER A 178 -12.88 -1.23 -1.74
CA SER A 178 -12.52 -0.62 -0.46
C SER A 178 -13.28 0.67 -0.20
N THR A 179 -13.41 1.06 1.07
CA THR A 179 -14.15 2.26 1.49
C THR A 179 -13.29 3.53 1.47
N ASP A 180 -11.98 3.39 1.65
CA ASP A 180 -11.06 4.49 1.95
C ASP A 180 -11.50 5.23 3.22
N ASP A 181 -11.92 6.50 3.11
CA ASP A 181 -12.42 7.32 4.20
C ASP A 181 -13.96 7.33 4.28
N PRO A 182 -14.60 6.35 4.96
CA PRO A 182 -16.05 6.28 5.00
C PRO A 182 -16.70 7.52 5.60
N LEU A 183 -16.06 8.14 6.61
CA LEU A 183 -16.55 9.32 7.30
C LEU A 183 -16.67 10.55 6.37
N GLN A 184 -15.75 10.69 5.41
CA GLN A 184 -15.74 11.84 4.50
C GLN A 184 -16.66 11.61 3.29
N ILE A 185 -16.75 10.35 2.81
CA ILE A 185 -17.28 10.04 1.48
C ILE A 185 -18.72 9.49 1.53
N HIS A 186 -19.13 8.83 2.62
CA HIS A 186 -20.37 8.05 2.62
C HIS A 186 -21.48 8.75 3.38
N LEU A 187 -22.67 8.74 2.78
CA LEU A 187 -23.89 9.35 3.32
C LEU A 187 -24.75 8.36 4.11
N THR A 188 -24.40 7.07 4.07
CA THR A 188 -25.19 5.98 4.64
C THR A 188 -24.52 5.36 5.85
N LYS A 189 -25.34 4.82 6.77
CA LYS A 189 -24.86 4.05 7.94
C LYS A 189 -24.03 2.81 7.55
N GLU A 190 -24.25 2.25 6.36
CA GLU A 190 -23.53 1.07 5.84
C GLU A 190 -22.66 1.43 4.61
N PRO A 191 -21.42 1.90 4.82
CA PRO A 191 -20.61 2.46 3.74
C PRO A 191 -20.25 1.44 2.65
N ARG A 192 -19.97 0.19 3.03
CA ARG A 192 -19.59 -0.86 2.06
C ARG A 192 -20.76 -1.26 1.15
N CYS A 193 -21.95 -1.44 1.71
CA CYS A 193 -23.16 -1.80 0.95
C CYS A 193 -23.51 -0.71 -0.06
N PHE A 194 -23.41 0.55 0.34
CA PHE A 194 -23.64 1.69 -0.54
C PHE A 194 -22.72 1.68 -1.77
N LYS A 195 -21.42 1.39 -1.62
CA LYS A 195 -20.50 1.29 -2.76
C LYS A 195 -20.89 0.19 -3.75
N ILE A 196 -21.25 -0.99 -3.24
CA ILE A 196 -21.69 -2.11 -4.08
C ILE A 196 -22.94 -1.72 -4.86
N LEU A 197 -23.89 -1.05 -4.21
CA LEU A 197 -25.11 -0.57 -4.86
C LEU A 197 -24.81 0.44 -5.98
N VAL A 198 -23.98 1.45 -5.72
CA VAL A 198 -23.60 2.45 -6.73
C VAL A 198 -22.87 1.78 -7.89
N LEU A 199 -21.99 0.81 -7.63
CA LEU A 199 -21.30 0.08 -8.69
C LEU A 199 -22.27 -0.75 -9.53
N LEU A 200 -23.21 -1.48 -8.92
CA LEU A 200 -24.24 -2.26 -9.62
C LEU A 200 -25.18 -1.38 -10.46
N GLN A 201 -25.45 -0.15 -10.04
CA GLN A 201 -26.30 0.79 -10.80
C GLN A 201 -25.58 1.41 -12.01
N THR A 202 -24.25 1.52 -11.95
CA THR A 202 -23.44 2.22 -12.94
C THR A 202 -22.69 1.27 -13.88
N THR A 203 -22.64 -0.02 -13.56
CA THR A 203 -22.01 -1.06 -14.38
C THR A 203 -22.86 -2.34 -14.41
N PRO A 204 -22.85 -3.09 -15.54
CA PRO A 204 -23.61 -4.32 -15.68
C PRO A 204 -22.94 -5.49 -14.95
N LEU A 205 -22.79 -5.37 -13.63
CA LEU A 205 -22.32 -6.44 -12.75
C LEU A 205 -23.54 -7.22 -12.24
N THR A 206 -23.44 -8.54 -12.21
CA THR A 206 -24.49 -9.43 -11.69
C THR A 206 -24.02 -10.11 -10.43
N SER A 207 -24.95 -10.44 -9.52
CA SER A 207 -24.61 -11.37 -8.43
C SER A 207 -24.30 -12.75 -9.01
N ILE A 208 -23.26 -13.39 -8.49
CA ILE A 208 -23.05 -14.82 -8.69
C ILE A 208 -23.91 -15.52 -7.63
N LYS A 209 -24.82 -16.39 -8.07
CA LYS A 209 -25.65 -17.22 -7.19
C LYS A 209 -24.82 -18.33 -6.55
#